data_AF-A0A9W5YBS1-F1
#
_entry.id   AF-A0A9W5YBS1-F1
#
_cell.length_a   1.000
_cell.length_b   1.000
_cell.length_c   1.000
_cell.angle_alpha   90.00
_cell.angle_beta   90.00
_cell.angle_gamma   90.00
#
_symmetry.space_group_name_H-M   'P 1'
#
loop_
_entity.id
_entity.type
_entity.pdbx_description
1 polymer ?
#
loop_
_entity_poly.entity_id
_entity_poly.type
_entity_poly.pdbx_seq_one_letter_code
_entity_poly.pdbx_strand_id
1 'polypeptide(L)'
;MTVNEVSKIANISVRTLHYYDEINLLKPHKLTESGYRIYENEQLEKLWQILFFKELGFKLETIKKIINDPQFDKEQALMQHKKLLLEKKKRLNKIINSIDKTLKEGFDITMIDTFSMENYEKYKEEAIEKYGETAINTYKKTSKYSKKKWEEINKEANTIYKELADNMDKDVDDPYVQKLIDDWRNHITYNYYECTIDIFRGLGNLYVADERFTKNIDKTKEGLARYMKEAIIYYCDNYQG
;
A
#
# COMPACT_ATOMS: atom_id res chain seq x y z
N MET A 1 13.51 26.30 -18.35
CA MET A 1 14.69 25.42 -18.51
C MET A 1 14.54 24.58 -19.76
N THR A 2 15.62 24.40 -20.52
CA THR A 2 15.65 23.52 -21.69
C THR A 2 15.71 22.05 -21.27
N VAL A 3 15.28 21.13 -22.15
CA VAL A 3 15.34 19.68 -21.90
C VAL A 3 16.74 19.18 -21.48
N ASN A 4 17.80 19.77 -22.01
CA ASN A 4 19.19 19.41 -21.68
C ASN A 4 19.56 19.83 -20.25
N GLU A 5 19.14 21.01 -19.81
CA GLU A 5 19.37 21.47 -18.44
C GLU A 5 18.60 20.61 -17.43
N VAL A 6 17.34 20.31 -17.75
CA VAL A 6 16.49 19.45 -16.91
C VAL A 6 17.07 18.03 -16.82
N SER A 7 17.50 17.45 -17.95
CA SER A 7 18.14 16.14 -17.99
C SER A 7 19.37 16.05 -17.07
N LYS A 8 20.21 17.09 -17.06
CA LYS A 8 21.40 17.15 -16.20
C LYS A 8 21.04 17.26 -14.72
N ILE A 9 20.10 18.12 -14.34
CA ILE A 9 19.71 18.32 -12.93
C ILE A 9 18.98 17.10 -12.38
N ALA A 10 18.04 16.56 -13.14
CA ALA A 10 17.26 15.39 -12.74
C ALA A 10 18.02 14.06 -12.89
N ASN A 11 19.22 14.09 -13.45
CA ASN A 11 20.05 12.93 -13.74
C ASN A 11 19.29 11.81 -14.51
N ILE A 12 18.53 12.21 -15.53
CA ILE A 12 17.82 11.31 -16.44
C ILE A 12 18.16 11.65 -17.88
N SER A 13 18.07 10.67 -18.78
CA SER A 13 18.37 10.92 -20.19
C SER A 13 17.33 11.86 -20.82
N VAL A 14 17.76 12.66 -21.80
CA VAL A 14 16.84 13.44 -22.67
C VAL A 14 15.80 12.52 -23.31
N ARG A 15 16.19 11.30 -23.69
CA ARG A 15 15.28 10.27 -24.21
C ARG A 15 14.17 9.91 -23.21
N THR A 16 14.46 9.87 -21.92
CA THR A 16 13.46 9.63 -20.86
C THR A 16 12.45 10.77 -20.79
N LEU A 17 12.91 12.03 -20.87
CA LEU A 17 12.02 13.20 -20.90
C LEU A 17 11.14 13.23 -22.15
N HIS A 18 11.69 12.85 -23.31
CA HIS A 18 10.90 12.69 -24.54
C HIS A 18 9.87 11.58 -24.41
N TYR A 19 10.25 10.43 -23.85
CA TYR A 19 9.33 9.35 -23.62
C TYR A 19 8.18 9.75 -22.67
N TYR A 20 8.48 10.51 -21.61
CA TYR A 20 7.43 11.03 -20.71
C TYR A 20 6.46 11.97 -21.41
N ASP A 21 6.93 12.79 -22.34
CA ASP A 21 6.09 13.63 -23.19
C ASP A 21 5.21 12.77 -24.13
N GLU A 22 5.80 11.80 -24.82
CA GLU A 22 5.10 10.85 -25.72
C GLU A 22 3.96 10.11 -25.03
N ILE A 23 4.20 9.60 -23.81
CA ILE A 23 3.16 8.90 -23.04
C ILE A 23 2.21 9.86 -22.31
N ASN A 24 2.30 11.18 -22.53
CA ASN A 24 1.52 12.22 -21.85
C ASN A 24 1.63 12.16 -20.31
N LEU A 25 2.80 11.77 -19.79
CA LEU A 25 3.10 11.78 -18.37
C LEU A 25 3.67 13.13 -17.93
N LEU A 26 4.55 13.72 -18.75
CA LEU A 26 5.12 15.04 -18.51
C LEU A 26 5.28 15.81 -19.81
N LYS A 27 4.39 16.78 -20.04
CA LYS A 27 4.50 17.68 -21.18
C LYS A 27 5.39 18.87 -20.86
N PRO A 28 6.17 19.39 -21.83
CA PRO A 28 6.82 20.68 -21.69
C PRO A 28 5.77 21.79 -21.53
N HIS A 29 6.18 22.91 -20.95
CA HIS A 29 5.36 24.12 -20.92
C HIS A 29 5.13 24.64 -22.35
N LYS A 30 6.20 24.67 -23.15
CA LYS A 30 6.14 25.07 -24.56
C LYS A 30 7.26 24.46 -25.38
N LEU A 31 7.09 24.51 -26.69
CA LEU A 31 8.15 24.32 -27.67
C LEU A 31 8.64 25.69 -28.15
N THR A 32 9.95 25.87 -28.31
CA THR A 32 10.50 27.04 -28.99
C THR A 32 10.21 26.96 -30.50
N GLU A 33 10.38 28.07 -31.21
CA GLU A 33 10.28 28.09 -32.69
C GLU A 33 11.24 27.11 -33.37
N SER A 34 12.38 26.85 -32.73
CA SER A 34 13.39 25.86 -33.13
C SER A 34 13.09 24.42 -32.68
N GLY A 35 11.94 24.17 -32.06
CA GLY A 35 11.49 22.84 -31.64
C GLY A 35 12.03 22.35 -30.29
N TYR A 36 12.71 23.20 -29.51
CA TYR A 36 13.22 22.80 -28.19
C TYR A 36 12.13 22.82 -27.13
N ARG A 37 12.11 21.78 -26.29
CA ARG A 37 11.21 21.67 -25.14
C ARG A 37 11.67 22.57 -23.99
N ILE A 38 10.75 23.37 -23.48
CA ILE A 38 10.94 24.25 -22.33
C ILE A 38 10.06 23.80 -21.17
N TYR A 39 10.66 23.68 -19.99
CA TYR A 39 10.01 23.31 -18.74
C TYR A 39 10.07 24.49 -17.77
N GLU A 40 8.94 24.79 -17.14
CA GLU A 40 8.81 25.79 -16.07
C GLU A 40 8.55 25.10 -14.73
N ASN A 41 8.44 25.88 -13.65
CA ASN A 41 8.37 25.35 -12.29
C ASN A 41 7.28 24.28 -12.11
N GLU A 42 6.12 24.44 -12.72
CA GLU A 42 5.03 23.46 -12.61
C GLU A 42 5.42 22.09 -13.23
N GLN A 43 6.09 22.09 -14.38
CA GLN A 43 6.56 20.85 -15.00
C GLN A 43 7.75 20.27 -14.24
N LEU A 44 8.60 21.09 -13.63
CA LEU A 44 9.69 20.62 -12.78
C LEU A 44 9.16 19.99 -11.49
N GLU A 45 8.12 20.56 -10.89
CA GLU A 45 7.43 19.97 -9.74
C GLU A 45 6.81 18.61 -10.11
N LYS A 46 6.11 18.53 -11.25
CA LYS A 46 5.57 17.27 -11.78
C LYS A 46 6.68 16.25 -12.07
N LEU A 47 7.79 16.68 -12.67
CA LEU A 47 8.94 15.81 -12.93
C LEU A 47 9.52 15.25 -11.63
N TRP A 48 9.68 16.09 -10.61
CA TRP A 48 10.15 15.67 -9.30
C TRP A 48 9.22 14.60 -8.69
N GLN A 49 7.90 14.79 -8.77
CA GLN A 49 6.92 13.78 -8.34
C GLN A 49 7.01 12.48 -9.14
N ILE A 50 7.21 12.54 -10.46
CA ILE A 50 7.36 11.35 -11.31
C ILE A 50 8.59 10.53 -10.88
N LEU A 51 9.74 11.20 -10.74
CA LEU A 51 10.99 10.54 -10.35
C LEU A 51 10.88 9.91 -8.97
N PHE A 52 10.16 10.58 -8.09
CA PHE A 52 9.88 10.12 -6.74
C PHE A 52 9.03 8.85 -6.70
N PHE A 53 7.93 8.78 -7.45
CA PHE A 53 7.17 7.53 -7.56
C PHE A 53 7.95 6.43 -8.29
N LYS A 54 8.81 6.79 -9.25
CA LYS A 54 9.69 5.83 -9.92
C LYS A 54 10.70 5.21 -8.96
N GLU A 55 11.23 5.96 -8.01
CA GLU A 55 12.14 5.43 -6.98
C GLU A 55 11.45 4.44 -6.03
N LEU A 56 10.14 4.59 -5.81
CA LEU A 56 9.33 3.59 -5.09
C LEU A 56 8.98 2.35 -5.92
N GLY A 57 9.37 2.29 -7.20
CA GLY A 57 9.09 1.15 -8.07
C GLY A 57 7.72 1.18 -8.74
N PHE A 58 7.01 2.32 -8.74
CA PHE A 58 5.73 2.42 -9.42
C PHE A 58 5.90 2.34 -10.94
N LYS A 59 4.93 1.70 -11.61
CA LYS A 59 4.84 1.67 -13.07
C LYS A 59 4.39 3.05 -13.58
N LEU A 60 4.93 3.48 -14.73
CA LEU A 60 4.67 4.81 -15.30
C LEU A 60 3.17 5.08 -15.54
N GLU A 61 2.40 4.04 -15.88
CA GLU A 61 0.94 4.12 -16.05
C GLU A 61 0.23 4.50 -14.75
N THR A 62 0.63 3.89 -13.63
CA THR A 62 0.10 4.22 -12.29
C THR A 62 0.47 5.64 -11.91
N ILE A 63 1.73 6.05 -12.14
CA ILE A 63 2.20 7.41 -11.86
C ILE A 63 1.38 8.43 -12.66
N LYS A 64 1.10 8.13 -13.93
CA LYS A 64 0.29 8.99 -14.79
C LYS A 64 -1.13 9.17 -14.26
N LYS A 65 -1.76 8.11 -13.74
CA LYS A 65 -3.10 8.19 -13.12
C LYS A 65 -3.07 9.08 -11.89
N ILE A 66 -2.06 8.91 -11.03
CA ILE A 66 -1.92 9.65 -9.77
C ILE A 66 -1.73 11.15 -10.02
N ILE A 67 -0.77 11.53 -10.86
CA ILE A 67 -0.37 12.94 -11.04
C ILE A 67 -1.42 13.75 -11.82
N ASN A 68 -2.22 13.08 -12.65
CA ASN A 68 -3.27 13.74 -13.43
C ASN A 68 -4.65 13.71 -12.75
N ASP A 69 -4.79 13.09 -11.57
CA ASP A 69 -6.07 13.11 -10.84
C ASP A 69 -6.29 14.51 -10.22
N PRO A 70 -7.39 15.22 -10.57
CA PRO A 70 -7.72 16.52 -9.99
C PRO A 70 -7.94 16.49 -8.47
N GLN A 71 -8.21 15.30 -7.91
CA GLN A 71 -8.43 15.08 -6.48
C GLN A 71 -7.17 14.60 -5.76
N PHE A 72 -6.02 14.58 -6.43
CA PHE A 72 -4.76 14.17 -5.83
C PHE A 72 -4.32 15.15 -4.74
N ASP A 73 -4.37 14.70 -3.48
CA ASP A 73 -3.81 15.42 -2.34
C ASP A 73 -2.28 15.22 -2.32
N LYS A 74 -1.58 16.23 -2.85
CA LYS A 74 -0.12 16.27 -2.91
C LYS A 74 0.53 16.13 -1.54
N GLU A 75 -0.03 16.75 -0.51
CA GLU A 75 0.58 16.78 0.82
C GLU A 75 0.47 15.40 1.49
N GLN A 76 -0.72 14.78 1.44
CA GLN A 76 -0.91 13.42 1.92
C GLN A 76 0.01 12.42 1.21
N ALA A 77 0.17 12.57 -0.11
CA ALA A 77 1.05 11.71 -0.87
C ALA A 77 2.52 11.82 -0.42
N LEU A 78 2.99 13.03 -0.13
CA LEU A 78 4.33 13.25 0.41
C LEU A 78 4.50 12.69 1.82
N MET A 79 3.49 12.81 2.69
CA MET A 79 3.54 12.25 4.05
C MET A 79 3.62 10.72 4.03
N GLN A 80 2.78 10.05 3.23
CA GLN A 80 2.80 8.60 3.09
C GLN A 80 4.11 8.10 2.47
N HIS A 81 4.68 8.85 1.52
CA HIS A 81 5.99 8.51 0.99
C HIS A 81 7.10 8.67 2.02
N LYS A 82 7.11 9.77 2.81
CA LYS A 82 8.08 9.95 3.89
C LYS A 82 8.07 8.74 4.82
N LYS A 83 6.89 8.18 5.10
CA LYS A 83 6.75 6.95 5.88
C LYS A 83 7.41 5.75 5.20
N LEU A 84 7.20 5.53 3.90
CA LEU A 84 7.87 4.47 3.14
C LEU A 84 9.40 4.60 3.17
N LEU A 85 9.93 5.82 3.01
CA LEU A 85 11.37 6.06 3.09
C LEU A 85 11.92 5.75 4.49
N LEU A 86 11.17 6.08 5.55
CA LEU A 86 11.56 5.75 6.91
C LEU A 86 11.58 4.24 7.14
N GLU A 87 10.63 3.49 6.59
CA GLU A 87 10.66 2.02 6.65
C GLU A 87 11.81 1.43 5.82
N LYS A 88 12.08 1.97 4.62
CA LYS A 88 13.28 1.60 3.83
C LYS A 88 14.56 1.85 4.60
N LYS A 89 14.66 3.01 5.28
CA LYS A 89 15.80 3.36 6.15
C LYS A 89 15.94 2.37 7.31
N LYS A 90 14.84 2.03 8.00
CA LYS A 90 14.86 1.02 9.07
C LYS A 90 15.37 -0.33 8.56
N ARG A 91 14.94 -0.76 7.36
CA ARG A 91 15.41 -1.99 6.73
C ARG A 91 16.90 -1.93 6.42
N LEU A 92 17.38 -0.85 5.80
CA LEU A 92 18.80 -0.66 5.51
C LEU A 92 19.63 -0.68 6.81
N ASN A 93 19.15 -0.05 7.87
CA ASN A 93 19.80 -0.09 9.17
C ASN A 93 19.86 -1.51 9.75
N LYS A 94 18.80 -2.33 9.60
CA LYS A 94 18.84 -3.74 10.01
C LYS A 94 19.92 -4.53 9.27
N ILE A 95 20.04 -4.31 7.95
CA ILE A 95 21.05 -4.97 7.12
C ILE A 95 22.46 -4.51 7.52
N ILE A 96 22.67 -3.20 7.74
CA ILE A 96 23.95 -2.68 8.22
C ILE A 96 24.31 -3.33 9.56
N ASN A 97 23.36 -3.39 10.49
CA ASN A 97 23.58 -4.02 11.80
C ASN A 97 23.91 -5.51 11.70
N SER A 98 23.33 -6.26 10.77
CA SER A 98 23.69 -7.68 10.59
C SER A 98 25.09 -7.85 10.02
N ILE A 99 25.51 -6.96 9.12
CA ILE A 99 26.90 -6.91 8.63
C ILE A 99 27.84 -6.62 9.80
N ASP A 100 27.55 -5.59 10.60
CA ASP A 100 28.39 -5.22 11.75
C ASP A 100 28.51 -6.36 12.77
N LYS A 101 27.42 -7.07 13.04
CA LYS A 101 27.42 -8.23 13.93
C LYS A 101 28.23 -9.39 13.34
N THR A 102 28.05 -9.66 12.05
CA THR A 102 28.81 -10.70 11.33
C THR A 102 30.32 -10.40 11.34
N LEU A 103 30.72 -9.14 11.17
CA LEU A 103 32.12 -8.72 11.22
C LEU A 103 32.75 -8.91 12.62
N LYS A 104 31.96 -8.79 13.69
CA LYS A 104 32.43 -8.94 15.07
C LYS A 104 32.42 -10.39 15.58
N GLU A 105 31.35 -11.13 15.26
CA GLU A 105 31.02 -12.40 15.92
C GLU A 105 31.04 -13.59 14.94
N GLY A 106 31.17 -13.35 13.64
CA GLY A 106 31.04 -14.38 12.60
C GLY A 106 29.60 -14.54 12.10
N PHE A 107 29.43 -15.34 11.05
CA PHE A 107 28.12 -15.59 10.43
C PHE A 107 27.24 -16.50 11.29
N ASP A 108 25.98 -16.11 11.47
CA ASP A 108 24.94 -16.89 12.15
C ASP A 108 23.74 -17.06 11.20
N ILE A 109 23.28 -18.30 11.03
CA ILE A 109 22.18 -18.68 10.13
C ILE A 109 20.86 -17.98 10.48
N THR A 110 20.66 -17.60 11.75
CA THR A 110 19.49 -16.83 12.20
C THR A 110 19.46 -15.41 11.63
N MET A 111 20.59 -14.88 11.12
CA MET A 111 20.66 -13.56 10.51
C MET A 111 20.11 -13.51 9.08
N ILE A 112 19.83 -14.66 8.46
CA ILE A 112 19.21 -14.74 7.11
C ILE A 112 17.85 -14.02 7.09
N ASP A 113 17.11 -14.06 8.21
CA ASP A 113 15.81 -13.36 8.37
C ASP A 113 15.94 -11.82 8.28
N THR A 114 17.15 -11.26 8.42
CA THR A 114 17.39 -9.82 8.22
C THR A 114 17.04 -9.35 6.80
N PHE A 115 17.08 -10.27 5.83
CA PHE A 115 16.74 -10.00 4.43
C PHE A 115 15.27 -10.28 4.10
N SER A 116 14.45 -10.70 5.06
CA SER A 116 12.99 -10.81 4.91
C SER A 116 12.42 -9.48 4.40
N MET A 117 11.85 -9.52 3.20
CA MET A 117 11.26 -8.35 2.53
C MET A 117 9.78 -8.14 2.89
N GLU A 118 9.19 -9.02 3.72
CA GLU A 118 7.75 -9.09 3.97
C GLU A 118 7.17 -7.75 4.41
N ASN A 119 7.82 -7.03 5.33
CA ASN A 119 7.30 -5.75 5.79
C ASN A 119 7.42 -4.64 4.73
N TYR A 120 8.51 -4.58 3.98
CA TYR A 120 8.74 -3.50 3.01
C TYR A 120 7.89 -3.67 1.75
N GLU A 121 7.78 -4.88 1.20
CA GLU A 121 6.93 -5.15 0.04
C GLU A 121 5.46 -5.02 0.41
N LYS A 122 5.04 -5.49 1.58
CA LYS A 122 3.66 -5.29 2.07
C LYS A 122 3.33 -3.81 2.29
N TYR A 123 4.22 -2.99 2.87
CA TYR A 123 3.97 -1.55 2.98
C TYR A 123 3.99 -0.84 1.62
N LYS A 124 4.81 -1.31 0.68
CA LYS A 124 4.88 -0.79 -0.68
C LYS A 124 3.65 -1.18 -1.49
N GLU A 125 3.15 -2.40 -1.34
CA GLU A 125 1.87 -2.88 -1.87
C GLU A 125 0.71 -2.12 -1.25
N GLU A 126 0.63 -2.05 0.08
CA GLU A 126 -0.38 -1.23 0.78
C GLU A 126 -0.30 0.23 0.36
N ALA A 127 0.88 0.78 0.09
CA ALA A 127 1.01 2.13 -0.42
C ALA A 127 0.51 2.21 -1.86
N ILE A 128 0.94 1.31 -2.76
CA ILE A 128 0.44 1.21 -4.14
C ILE A 128 -1.09 1.06 -4.17
N GLU A 129 -1.66 0.29 -3.26
CA GLU A 129 -3.09 0.07 -3.03
C GLU A 129 -3.75 1.31 -2.40
N LYS A 130 -3.06 1.98 -1.45
CA LYS A 130 -3.43 3.28 -0.87
C LYS A 130 -3.33 4.47 -1.83
N TYR A 131 -2.57 4.32 -2.91
CA TYR A 131 -2.41 5.28 -4.00
C TYR A 131 -3.21 4.89 -5.25
N GLY A 132 -3.82 3.70 -5.26
CA GLY A 132 -4.65 3.19 -6.35
C GLY A 132 -6.12 3.62 -6.25
N GLU A 133 -6.91 3.12 -7.21
CA GLU A 133 -8.36 3.33 -7.34
C GLU A 133 -9.11 2.93 -6.05
N THR A 134 -8.65 1.89 -5.37
CA THR A 134 -9.22 1.32 -4.13
C THR A 134 -9.21 2.32 -2.98
N ALA A 135 -8.09 2.99 -2.69
CA ALA A 135 -8.03 3.95 -1.59
C ALA A 135 -8.60 5.33 -1.93
N ILE A 136 -8.55 5.74 -3.21
CA ILE A 136 -9.28 6.93 -3.66
C ILE A 136 -10.79 6.70 -3.48
N ASN A 137 -11.30 5.52 -3.85
CA ASN A 137 -12.70 5.15 -3.62
C ASN A 137 -13.04 5.03 -2.13
N THR A 138 -12.13 4.45 -1.33
CA THR A 138 -12.29 4.37 0.14
C THR A 138 -12.40 5.75 0.75
N TYR A 139 -11.48 6.65 0.41
CA TYR A 139 -11.46 8.02 0.92
C TYR A 139 -12.70 8.80 0.47
N LYS A 140 -13.09 8.73 -0.82
CA LYS A 140 -14.31 9.35 -1.34
C LYS A 140 -15.58 8.86 -0.65
N LYS A 141 -15.62 7.58 -0.28
CA LYS A 141 -16.75 6.94 0.38
C LYS A 141 -16.81 7.30 1.87
N THR A 142 -15.69 7.14 2.56
CA THR A 142 -15.59 7.32 4.02
C THR A 142 -15.49 8.78 4.47
N SER A 143 -15.00 9.68 3.64
CA SER A 143 -14.98 11.14 3.92
C SER A 143 -16.38 11.75 4.06
N LYS A 144 -17.41 11.08 3.52
CA LYS A 144 -18.81 11.47 3.64
C LYS A 144 -19.49 10.90 4.90
N TYR A 145 -18.81 10.03 5.65
CA TYR A 145 -19.40 9.37 6.80
C TYR A 145 -19.44 10.31 8.01
N SER A 146 -20.63 10.40 8.60
CA SER A 146 -20.81 11.08 9.87
C SER A 146 -20.24 10.24 11.02
N LYS A 147 -20.02 10.88 12.17
CA LYS A 147 -19.61 10.17 13.40
C LYS A 147 -20.55 9.01 13.74
N LYS A 148 -21.87 9.22 13.59
CA LYS A 148 -22.89 8.19 13.81
C LYS A 148 -22.71 7.00 12.86
N LYS A 149 -22.40 7.25 11.59
CA LYS A 149 -22.16 6.17 10.63
C LYS A 149 -20.91 5.36 10.99
N TRP A 150 -19.86 6.00 11.48
CA TRP A 150 -18.68 5.31 11.99
C TRP A 150 -18.97 4.44 13.22
N GLU A 151 -19.83 4.90 14.12
CA GLU A 151 -20.27 4.11 15.28
C GLU A 151 -21.04 2.86 14.85
N GLU A 152 -21.92 2.96 13.85
CA GLU A 152 -22.65 1.84 13.26
C GLU A 152 -21.70 0.82 12.61
N ILE A 153 -20.78 1.29 11.76
CA ILE A 153 -19.79 0.44 11.08
C ILE A 153 -18.93 -0.32 12.10
N ASN A 154 -18.40 0.38 13.10
CA ASN A 154 -17.57 -0.25 14.14
C ASN A 154 -18.37 -1.25 14.99
N LYS A 155 -19.66 -0.99 15.23
CA LYS A 155 -20.52 -1.92 15.98
C LYS A 155 -20.75 -3.21 15.19
N GLU A 156 -20.99 -3.13 13.89
CA GLU A 156 -21.10 -4.29 13.00
C GLU A 156 -19.80 -5.10 13.01
N ALA A 157 -18.66 -4.46 12.78
CA ALA A 157 -17.35 -5.10 12.80
C ALA A 157 -17.07 -5.83 14.14
N ASN A 158 -17.33 -5.15 15.26
CA ASN A 158 -17.13 -5.74 16.59
C ASN A 158 -18.07 -6.93 16.86
N THR A 159 -19.27 -6.93 16.28
CA THR A 159 -20.20 -8.05 16.39
C THR A 159 -19.64 -9.28 15.68
N ILE A 160 -19.14 -9.10 14.45
CA ILE A 160 -18.50 -10.18 13.67
C ILE A 160 -17.26 -10.71 14.41
N TYR A 161 -16.40 -9.83 14.94
CA TYR A 161 -15.22 -10.25 15.69
C TYR A 161 -15.58 -11.04 16.94
N LYS A 162 -16.63 -10.63 17.66
CA LYS A 162 -17.10 -11.35 18.83
C LYS A 162 -17.64 -12.72 18.47
N GLU A 163 -18.46 -12.82 17.42
CA GLU A 163 -18.98 -14.12 16.97
C GLU A 163 -17.86 -15.05 16.52
N LEU A 164 -16.85 -14.55 15.79
CA LEU A 164 -15.67 -15.33 15.44
C LEU A 164 -14.90 -15.78 16.69
N ALA A 165 -14.70 -14.89 17.67
CA ALA A 165 -14.04 -15.21 18.93
C ALA A 165 -14.77 -16.29 19.73
N ASP A 166 -16.10 -16.22 19.78
CA ASP A 166 -16.96 -17.18 20.49
C ASP A 166 -16.99 -18.56 19.81
N ASN A 167 -16.52 -18.68 18.56
CA ASN A 167 -16.50 -19.92 17.77
C ASN A 167 -15.08 -20.40 17.40
N MET A 168 -14.03 -19.86 18.02
CA MET A 168 -12.63 -20.25 17.75
C MET A 168 -12.30 -21.72 18.10
N ASP A 169 -13.19 -22.41 18.80
CA ASP A 169 -13.09 -23.86 19.08
C ASP A 169 -13.51 -24.74 17.89
N LYS A 170 -14.19 -24.16 16.90
CA LYS A 170 -14.54 -24.84 15.65
C LYS A 170 -13.40 -24.78 14.65
N ASP A 171 -13.35 -25.79 13.78
CA ASP A 171 -12.42 -25.81 12.66
C ASP A 171 -12.70 -24.64 11.70
N VAL A 172 -11.64 -24.18 11.03
CA VAL A 172 -11.71 -23.00 10.16
C VAL A 172 -12.60 -23.21 8.93
N ASP A 173 -12.85 -24.46 8.54
CA ASP A 173 -13.73 -24.85 7.44
C ASP A 173 -15.20 -25.05 7.85
N ASP A 174 -15.53 -24.87 9.14
CA ASP A 174 -16.90 -24.96 9.63
C ASP A 174 -17.81 -23.99 8.86
N PRO A 175 -18.99 -24.43 8.37
CA PRO A 175 -19.86 -23.59 7.55
C PRO A 175 -20.30 -22.29 8.21
N TYR A 176 -20.45 -22.29 9.54
CA TYR A 176 -20.81 -21.08 10.28
C TYR A 176 -19.63 -20.11 10.38
N VAL A 177 -18.42 -20.63 10.63
CA VAL A 177 -17.19 -19.81 10.61
C VAL A 177 -16.98 -19.19 9.23
N GLN A 178 -17.13 -19.97 8.16
CA GLN A 178 -16.99 -19.50 6.79
C GLN A 178 -18.06 -18.47 6.39
N LYS A 179 -19.29 -18.60 6.90
CA LYS A 179 -20.31 -17.54 6.78
C LYS A 179 -19.85 -16.24 7.46
N LEU A 180 -19.28 -16.29 8.66
CA LEU A 180 -18.78 -15.10 9.35
C LEU A 180 -17.61 -14.44 8.63
N ILE A 181 -16.76 -15.23 7.98
CA ILE A 181 -15.67 -14.72 7.12
C ILE A 181 -16.23 -14.04 5.86
N ASP A 182 -17.28 -14.60 5.25
CA ASP A 182 -18.02 -13.94 4.15
C ASP A 182 -18.64 -12.62 4.61
N ASP A 183 -19.33 -12.62 5.76
CA ASP A 183 -19.92 -11.42 6.37
C ASP A 183 -18.84 -10.36 6.63
N TRP A 184 -17.64 -10.76 7.06
CA TRP A 184 -16.51 -9.85 7.25
C TRP A 184 -16.01 -9.23 5.94
N ARG A 185 -15.82 -10.04 4.90
CA ARG A 185 -15.42 -9.55 3.57
C ARG A 185 -16.46 -8.59 2.99
N ASN A 186 -17.74 -8.93 3.15
CA ASN A 186 -18.86 -8.11 2.73
C ASN A 186 -18.88 -6.79 3.50
N HIS A 187 -18.70 -6.81 4.82
CA HIS A 187 -18.61 -5.61 5.63
C HIS A 187 -17.49 -4.67 5.14
N ILE A 188 -16.33 -5.21 4.79
CA ILE A 188 -15.23 -4.42 4.20
C ILE A 188 -15.65 -3.81 2.85
N THR A 189 -16.23 -4.64 1.98
CA THR A 189 -16.74 -4.25 0.66
C THR A 189 -17.75 -3.11 0.72
N TYR A 190 -18.74 -3.25 1.60
CA TYR A 190 -19.84 -2.30 1.72
C TYR A 190 -19.42 -0.97 2.35
N ASN A 191 -18.41 -0.95 3.23
CA ASN A 191 -18.09 0.27 4.00
C ASN A 191 -16.80 0.98 3.55
N TYR A 192 -15.87 0.28 2.91
CA TYR A 192 -14.55 0.84 2.57
C TYR A 192 -14.29 0.80 1.07
N TYR A 193 -14.03 -0.38 0.52
CA TYR A 193 -13.67 -0.60 -0.89
C TYR A 193 -14.00 -2.03 -1.30
N GLU A 194 -14.15 -2.28 -2.60
CA GLU A 194 -14.39 -3.64 -3.11
C GLU A 194 -13.28 -4.60 -2.66
N CYS A 195 -13.61 -5.50 -1.72
CA CYS A 195 -12.68 -6.46 -1.18
C CYS A 195 -12.73 -7.72 -2.06
N THR A 196 -11.92 -7.70 -3.12
CA THR A 196 -11.74 -8.88 -3.98
C THR A 196 -11.10 -10.03 -3.18
N ILE A 197 -11.15 -11.25 -3.71
CA ILE A 197 -10.57 -12.43 -3.04
C ILE A 197 -9.06 -12.27 -2.83
N ASP A 198 -8.34 -11.68 -3.79
CA ASP A 198 -6.91 -11.43 -3.67
C ASP A 198 -6.60 -10.41 -2.56
N ILE A 199 -7.38 -9.32 -2.50
CA ILE A 199 -7.23 -8.32 -1.43
C ILE A 199 -7.54 -8.94 -0.07
N PHE A 200 -8.61 -9.72 0.03
CA PHE A 200 -9.01 -10.35 1.27
C PHE A 200 -7.97 -11.36 1.79
N ARG A 201 -7.38 -12.15 0.88
CA ARG A 201 -6.24 -13.03 1.18
C ARG A 201 -5.05 -12.23 1.72
N GLY A 202 -4.73 -11.10 1.08
CA GLY A 202 -3.69 -10.17 1.55
C GLY A 202 -3.96 -9.65 2.96
N LEU A 203 -5.21 -9.26 3.26
CA LEU A 203 -5.63 -8.80 4.58
C LEU A 203 -5.47 -9.87 5.66
N GLY A 204 -5.85 -11.12 5.38
CA GLY A 204 -5.65 -12.24 6.30
C GLY A 204 -4.17 -12.41 6.67
N ASN A 205 -3.27 -12.37 5.69
CA ASN A 205 -1.83 -12.41 5.95
C ASN A 205 -1.36 -11.18 6.75
N LEU A 206 -1.93 -10.00 6.47
CA LEU A 206 -1.58 -8.76 7.16
C LEU A 206 -1.90 -8.79 8.65
N TYR A 207 -3.02 -9.41 9.05
CA TYR A 207 -3.46 -9.45 10.46
C TYR A 207 -2.46 -10.10 11.42
N VAL A 208 -1.62 -11.00 10.93
CA VAL A 208 -0.57 -11.64 11.73
C VAL A 208 0.82 -11.05 11.44
N ALA A 209 1.07 -10.57 10.22
CA ALA A 209 2.37 -10.02 9.84
C ALA A 209 2.63 -8.59 10.37
N ASP A 210 1.60 -7.82 10.77
CA ASP A 210 1.77 -6.52 11.45
C ASP A 210 1.18 -6.57 12.87
N GLU A 211 2.06 -6.45 13.86
CA GLU A 211 1.74 -6.54 15.28
C GLU A 211 0.63 -5.57 15.71
N ARG A 212 0.45 -4.43 15.02
CA ARG A 212 -0.61 -3.47 15.31
C ARG A 212 -2.00 -4.02 15.03
N PHE A 213 -2.14 -4.79 13.94
CA PHE A 213 -3.40 -5.45 13.59
C PHE A 213 -3.67 -6.61 14.54
N THR A 214 -2.65 -7.44 14.80
CA THR A 214 -2.73 -8.53 15.77
C THR A 214 -3.19 -8.01 17.13
N LYS A 215 -2.49 -7.01 17.68
CA LYS A 215 -2.85 -6.38 18.96
C LYS A 215 -4.24 -5.75 18.97
N ASN A 216 -4.76 -5.30 17.83
CA ASN A 216 -6.09 -4.70 17.80
C ASN A 216 -7.21 -5.74 17.73
N ILE A 217 -7.02 -6.80 16.92
CA ILE A 217 -7.97 -7.89 16.76
C ILE A 217 -8.01 -8.76 18.03
N ASP A 218 -6.84 -9.06 18.59
CA ASP A 218 -6.72 -9.92 19.78
C ASP A 218 -7.21 -9.25 21.08
N LYS A 219 -7.60 -7.97 21.05
CA LYS A 219 -8.37 -7.34 22.15
C LYS A 219 -9.69 -8.07 22.40
N THR A 220 -10.27 -8.67 21.36
CA THR A 220 -11.52 -9.43 21.50
C THR A 220 -11.26 -10.77 22.15
N LYS A 221 -10.25 -11.50 21.67
CA LYS A 221 -9.78 -12.78 22.24
C LYS A 221 -8.38 -13.08 21.72
N GLU A 222 -7.50 -13.53 22.61
CA GLU A 222 -6.12 -13.87 22.25
C GLU A 222 -6.08 -14.95 21.16
N GLY A 223 -5.27 -14.74 20.12
CA GLY A 223 -5.13 -15.65 18.99
C GLY A 223 -6.19 -15.50 17.90
N LEU A 224 -7.16 -14.60 18.06
CA LEU A 224 -8.21 -14.36 17.07
C LEU A 224 -7.65 -13.94 15.72
N ALA A 225 -6.63 -13.07 15.68
CA ALA A 225 -6.01 -12.63 14.43
C ALA A 225 -5.44 -13.80 13.60
N ARG A 226 -4.82 -14.78 14.28
CA ARG A 226 -4.29 -15.98 13.64
C ARG A 226 -5.42 -16.89 13.13
N TYR A 227 -6.44 -17.10 13.96
CA TYR A 227 -7.61 -17.88 13.57
C TYR A 227 -8.33 -17.27 12.35
N MET A 228 -8.55 -15.95 12.37
CA MET A 228 -9.10 -15.22 11.24
C MET A 228 -8.25 -15.34 9.98
N LYS A 229 -6.92 -15.23 10.08
CA LYS A 229 -6.02 -15.46 8.94
C LYS A 229 -6.30 -16.83 8.32
N GLU A 230 -6.25 -17.89 9.12
CA GLU A 230 -6.42 -19.26 8.63
C GLU A 230 -7.79 -19.48 7.97
N ALA A 231 -8.86 -18.98 8.60
CA ALA A 231 -10.21 -19.05 8.04
C ALA A 231 -10.40 -18.21 6.76
N ILE A 232 -9.74 -17.04 6.66
CA ILE A 232 -9.71 -16.22 5.44
C ILE A 232 -8.97 -16.94 4.30
N ILE A 233 -7.81 -17.57 4.59
CA ILE A 233 -7.09 -18.33 3.56
C ILE A 233 -7.95 -19.47 3.04
N TYR A 234 -8.59 -20.24 3.93
CA TYR A 234 -9.51 -21.30 3.53
C TYR A 234 -10.68 -20.77 2.68
N TYR A 235 -11.32 -19.68 3.11
CA TYR A 235 -12.41 -19.03 2.36
C TYR A 235 -11.96 -18.67 0.95
N CYS A 236 -10.78 -18.03 0.82
CA CYS A 236 -10.24 -17.61 -0.45
C CYS A 236 -9.83 -18.78 -1.35
N ASP A 237 -9.37 -19.91 -0.79
CA ASP A 237 -9.02 -21.12 -1.53
C ASP A 237 -10.26 -21.85 -2.07
N ASN A 238 -11.41 -21.70 -1.41
CA ASN A 238 -12.64 -22.41 -1.73
C ASN A 238 -13.75 -21.50 -2.29
N TYR A 239 -13.45 -20.26 -2.63
CA TYR A 239 -14.43 -19.30 -3.12
C TYR A 239 -14.97 -19.71 -4.49
N GLN A 240 -16.28 -20.00 -4.56
CA GLN A 240 -17.01 -20.17 -5.81
C GLN A 240 -17.81 -18.88 -6.05
N GLY A 241 -17.37 -18.10 -7.03
CA GLY A 241 -17.91 -16.76 -7.33
C GLY A 241 -19.35 -16.75 -7.85
#